data_AF-A0A4Y9IYQ0-F1
#
_entry.id   AF-A0A4Y9IYQ0-F1
#
_cell.length_a   1.000
_cell.length_b   1.000
_cell.length_c   1.000
_cell.angle_alpha   90.00
_cell.angle_beta   90.00
_cell.angle_gamma   90.00
#
_symmetry.space_group_name_H-M   'P 1'
#
loop_
_entity.id
_entity.type
_entity.pdbx_description
1 polymer ?
#
loop_
_entity_poly.entity_id
_entity_poly.type
_entity_poly.pdbx_seq_one_letter_code
_entity_poly.pdbx_strand_id
1 'polypeptide(L)'
;MKDNVRQDEFIPITRNIIKNVLDAVGLNAPKFAEAIGINYQRIFDLQRGRTKKVNPNIAALICERFPQINKSYLFTGEGSVTIDRDQEEMEEQPPQIEPVADGGLSDISGLLHRVVDMLDQVNDRSLRLTEFERQLNEREAALNARELDIEQREEDLGMAGKKTV
;
A
#
# COMPACT_ATOMS: atom_id res chain seq x y z
N MET A 1 24.99 -8.68 11.49
CA MET A 1 25.39 -7.79 10.37
C MET A 1 24.12 -7.39 9.65
N LYS A 2 23.77 -6.11 9.60
CA LYS A 2 22.67 -5.63 8.75
C LYS A 2 23.29 -5.46 7.36
N ASP A 3 22.86 -6.28 6.41
CA ASP A 3 23.18 -6.09 5.00
C ASP A 3 22.61 -4.74 4.59
N ASN A 4 23.48 -3.72 4.60
CA ASN A 4 23.14 -2.40 4.10
C ASN A 4 23.24 -2.48 2.58
N VAL A 5 22.21 -3.08 1.96
CA VAL A 5 22.05 -3.17 0.52
C VAL A 5 22.26 -1.76 -0.04
N ARG A 6 23.30 -1.60 -0.86
CA ARG A 6 23.69 -0.29 -1.40
C ARG A 6 22.50 0.25 -2.19
N GLN A 7 21.99 1.41 -1.79
CA GLN A 7 20.76 1.97 -2.35
C GLN A 7 20.80 2.22 -3.87
N ASP A 8 21.99 2.18 -4.48
CA ASP A 8 22.21 2.38 -5.91
C ASP A 8 21.80 1.15 -6.75
N GLU A 9 21.68 -0.03 -6.12
CA GLU A 9 21.28 -1.28 -6.79
C GLU A 9 19.82 -1.27 -7.26
N PHE A 10 18.97 -0.44 -6.63
CA PHE A 10 17.53 -0.35 -6.96
C PHE A 10 17.21 0.51 -8.20
N ILE A 11 18.18 1.30 -8.67
CA ILE A 11 17.97 2.21 -9.81
C ILE A 11 17.80 1.44 -11.14
N PRO A 12 18.66 0.47 -11.49
CA PRO A 12 18.45 -0.40 -12.65
C PRO A 12 17.13 -1.18 -12.58
N ILE A 13 16.77 -1.66 -11.39
CA ILE A 13 15.55 -2.44 -11.14
C ILE A 13 14.31 -1.58 -11.44
N THR A 14 14.23 -0.37 -10.89
CA THR A 14 13.10 0.54 -11.10
C THR A 14 12.92 0.92 -12.57
N ARG A 15 14.02 1.15 -13.29
CA ARG A 15 13.99 1.42 -14.73
C ARG A 15 13.43 0.24 -15.52
N ASN A 16 13.85 -0.98 -15.19
CA ASN A 16 13.38 -2.18 -15.86
C ASN A 16 11.91 -2.46 -15.57
N ILE A 17 11.46 -2.25 -14.32
CA ILE A 17 10.04 -2.37 -13.94
C ILE A 17 9.16 -1.53 -14.86
N ILE A 18 9.44 -0.22 -14.96
CA ILE A 18 8.59 0.69 -15.75
C ILE A 18 8.68 0.39 -17.24
N LYS A 19 9.86 0.02 -17.76
CA LYS A 19 9.99 -0.40 -19.16
C LYS A 19 9.08 -1.61 -19.44
N ASN A 20 9.17 -2.65 -18.63
CA ASN A 20 8.42 -3.88 -18.84
C ASN A 20 6.90 -3.66 -18.68
N VAL A 21 6.48 -2.77 -17.77
CA VAL A 21 5.07 -2.38 -17.63
C VAL A 21 4.59 -1.66 -18.89
N LEU A 22 5.37 -0.72 -19.44
CA LEU A 22 5.01 -0.02 -20.68
C LEU A 22 4.87 -0.99 -21.87
N ASP A 23 5.80 -1.95 -21.95
CA ASP A 23 5.79 -2.98 -22.98
C ASP A 23 4.54 -3.90 -22.81
N ALA A 24 4.20 -4.29 -21.58
CA ALA A 24 3.04 -5.15 -21.29
C ALA A 24 1.70 -4.48 -21.61
N VAL A 25 1.57 -3.17 -21.39
CA VAL A 25 0.34 -2.42 -21.74
C VAL A 25 0.33 -1.92 -23.18
N GLY A 26 1.44 -2.05 -23.92
CA GLY A 26 1.58 -1.58 -25.29
C GLY A 26 1.52 -0.06 -25.45
N LEU A 27 1.90 0.71 -24.41
CA LEU A 27 1.85 2.18 -24.43
C LEU A 27 3.24 2.80 -24.29
N ASN A 28 3.42 3.96 -24.93
CA ASN A 28 4.59 4.79 -24.68
C ASN A 28 4.41 5.63 -23.39
N ALA A 29 5.51 6.12 -22.82
CA ALA A 29 5.50 6.84 -21.55
C ALA A 29 4.55 8.06 -21.48
N PRO A 30 4.42 8.90 -22.52
CA PRO A 30 3.45 9.99 -22.52
C PRO A 30 1.99 9.51 -22.43
N LYS A 31 1.59 8.57 -23.29
CA LYS A 31 0.22 8.03 -23.29
C LYS A 31 -0.08 7.27 -22.01
N PHE A 32 0.91 6.58 -21.44
CA PHE A 32 0.77 5.91 -20.16
C PHE A 32 0.52 6.89 -19.01
N ALA A 33 1.28 7.98 -18.94
CA ALA A 33 1.10 9.02 -17.93
C ALA A 33 -0.28 9.67 -18.00
N GLU A 34 -0.76 9.95 -19.22
CA GLU A 34 -2.11 10.44 -19.48
C GLU A 34 -3.17 9.42 -19.04
N ALA A 35 -3.00 8.13 -19.38
CA ALA A 35 -3.95 7.08 -19.05
C ALA A 35 -4.13 6.87 -17.54
N ILE A 36 -3.08 7.06 -16.73
CA ILE A 36 -3.13 6.96 -15.27
C ILE A 36 -3.33 8.32 -14.57
N GLY A 37 -3.46 9.42 -15.33
CA GLY A 37 -3.75 10.75 -14.80
C GLY A 37 -2.60 11.42 -14.04
N ILE A 38 -1.33 11.18 -14.41
CA ILE A 38 -0.16 11.81 -13.74
C ILE A 38 0.70 12.63 -14.70
N ASN A 39 1.54 13.49 -14.12
CA ASN A 39 2.53 14.25 -14.87
C ASN A 39 3.57 13.31 -15.53
N TYR A 40 3.74 13.44 -16.85
CA TYR A 40 4.72 12.71 -17.67
C TYR A 40 6.13 12.66 -17.06
N GLN A 41 6.59 13.76 -16.44
CA GLN A 41 7.91 13.85 -15.82
C GLN A 41 8.13 12.75 -14.78
N ARG A 42 7.08 12.29 -14.10
CA ARG A 42 7.14 11.23 -13.10
C ARG A 42 7.51 9.88 -13.72
N ILE A 43 6.96 9.57 -14.91
CA ILE A 43 7.31 8.36 -15.67
C ILE A 43 8.72 8.49 -16.23
N PHE A 44 9.07 9.68 -16.75
CA PHE A 44 10.39 9.95 -17.30
C PHE A 44 11.51 9.82 -16.25
N ASP A 45 11.29 10.32 -15.03
CA ASP A 45 12.24 10.21 -13.92
C ASP A 45 12.45 8.75 -13.48
N LEU A 46 11.42 7.91 -13.56
CA LEU A 46 11.53 6.46 -13.32
C LEU A 46 12.35 5.78 -14.43
N GLN A 47 12.11 6.11 -15.70
CA GLN A 47 12.87 5.55 -16.82
C GLN A 47 14.34 5.96 -16.82
N ARG A 48 14.65 7.17 -16.35
CA ARG A 48 16.03 7.68 -16.21
C ARG A 48 16.71 7.22 -14.93
N GLY A 49 16.01 6.52 -14.03
CA GLY A 49 16.57 6.06 -12.78
C GLY A 49 16.85 7.19 -11.77
N ARG A 50 16.23 8.36 -11.94
CA ARG A 50 16.30 9.45 -10.94
C ARG A 50 15.54 9.07 -9.68
N THR A 51 14.52 8.24 -9.82
CA THR A 51 13.74 7.70 -8.71
C THR A 51 14.18 6.26 -8.41
N LYS A 52 14.55 6.00 -7.16
CA LYS A 52 15.09 4.70 -6.71
C LYS A 52 14.05 3.60 -6.54
N LYS A 53 12.76 3.96 -6.35
CA LYS A 53 11.65 3.04 -6.10
C LYS A 53 10.35 3.59 -6.70
N VAL A 54 9.46 2.70 -7.14
CA VAL A 54 8.12 3.10 -7.57
C VAL A 54 7.34 3.62 -6.35
N ASN A 55 6.76 4.83 -6.48
CA ASN A 55 5.97 5.42 -5.40
C ASN A 55 4.66 4.61 -5.20
N PRO A 56 4.24 4.30 -3.96
CA PRO A 56 3.01 3.56 -3.69
C PRO A 56 1.75 4.13 -4.35
N ASN A 57 1.62 5.46 -4.41
CA ASN A 57 0.48 6.12 -5.06
C ASN A 57 0.51 5.91 -6.57
N ILE A 58 1.69 5.95 -7.19
CA ILE A 58 1.85 5.66 -8.62
C ILE A 58 1.49 4.19 -8.89
N ALA A 59 1.96 3.27 -8.05
CA ALA A 59 1.62 1.85 -8.18
C ALA A 59 0.10 1.60 -8.03
N ALA A 60 -0.57 2.29 -7.12
CA ALA A 60 -2.02 2.20 -6.96
C ALA A 60 -2.76 2.68 -8.22
N LEU A 61 -2.38 3.83 -8.78
CA LEU A 61 -2.97 4.35 -10.02
C LEU A 61 -2.74 3.42 -11.22
N ILE A 62 -1.56 2.81 -11.30
CA ILE A 62 -1.26 1.81 -12.35
C ILE A 62 -2.19 0.60 -12.21
N CYS A 63 -2.32 0.02 -11.02
CA CYS A 63 -3.20 -1.13 -10.81
C CYS A 63 -4.69 -0.79 -10.97
N GLU A 64 -5.10 0.44 -10.65
CA GLU A 64 -6.48 0.90 -10.88
C GLU A 64 -6.79 1.00 -12.39
N ARG A 65 -5.86 1.54 -13.17
CA ARG A 65 -6.05 1.71 -14.62
C ARG A 65 -5.79 0.43 -15.42
N PHE A 66 -4.84 -0.37 -14.98
CA PHE A 66 -4.40 -1.62 -15.60
C PHE A 66 -4.45 -2.76 -14.56
N PRO A 67 -5.65 -3.31 -14.28
CA PRO A 67 -5.82 -4.36 -13.27
C PRO A 67 -5.03 -5.64 -13.54
N GLN A 68 -4.63 -5.86 -14.79
CA GLN A 68 -3.76 -6.97 -15.18
C GLN A 68 -2.31 -6.82 -14.69
N ILE A 69 -1.88 -5.64 -14.23
CA ILE A 69 -0.50 -5.41 -13.80
C ILE A 69 -0.30 -5.91 -12.36
N ASN A 70 0.74 -6.72 -12.19
CA ASN A 70 1.10 -7.29 -10.91
C ASN A 70 1.68 -6.23 -9.97
N LYS A 71 0.95 -5.93 -8.90
CA LYS A 71 1.37 -4.95 -7.87
C LYS A 71 2.70 -5.32 -7.20
N SER A 72 2.95 -6.60 -6.95
CA SER A 72 4.21 -7.05 -6.33
C SER A 72 5.41 -6.76 -7.24
N TYR A 73 5.25 -7.00 -8.55
CA TYR A 73 6.26 -6.69 -9.55
C TYR A 73 6.65 -5.21 -9.55
N LEU A 74 5.70 -4.29 -9.33
CA LEU A 74 5.98 -2.85 -9.28
C LEU A 74 6.92 -2.45 -8.14
N PHE A 75 6.97 -3.23 -7.05
CA PHE A 75 7.80 -2.93 -5.87
C PHE A 75 9.12 -3.70 -5.83
N THR A 76 9.11 -4.93 -6.35
CA THR A 76 10.27 -5.84 -6.27
C THR A 76 11.01 -5.98 -7.59
N GLY A 77 10.30 -5.87 -8.72
CA GLY A 77 10.80 -6.23 -10.04
C GLY A 77 10.93 -7.73 -10.27
N GLU A 78 10.40 -8.54 -9.35
CA GLU A 78 10.45 -10.00 -9.39
C GLU A 78 9.07 -10.58 -9.74
N GLY A 79 9.07 -11.71 -10.46
CA GLY A 79 7.86 -12.39 -10.93
C GLY A 79 7.34 -11.87 -12.28
N SER A 80 6.11 -12.27 -12.63
CA SER A 80 5.45 -11.85 -13.87
C SER A 80 4.94 -10.41 -13.78
N VAL A 81 5.11 -9.65 -14.87
CA VAL A 81 4.65 -8.26 -15.00
C VAL A 81 3.12 -8.19 -14.97
N THR A 82 2.48 -9.13 -15.66
CA THR A 82 1.04 -9.32 -15.73
C THR A 82 0.59 -10.46 -14.83
N ILE A 83 -0.62 -10.33 -14.31
CA ILE A 83 -1.34 -11.39 -13.62
C ILE A 83 -2.09 -12.16 -14.70
N ASP A 84 -1.37 -12.95 -15.49
CA ASP A 84 -2.00 -13.83 -16.47
C ASP A 84 -2.75 -14.93 -15.70
N ARG A 85 -4.07 -15.02 -15.90
CA ARG A 85 -4.89 -16.10 -15.35
C ARG A 85 -4.75 -17.41 -16.13
N ASP A 86 -4.01 -17.41 -17.22
CA ASP A 86 -3.86 -18.54 -18.13
C ASP A 86 -2.37 -18.79 -18.41
N GLN A 87 -1.76 -19.67 -17.62
CA GLN A 87 -0.59 -20.42 -18.06
C GLN A 87 -1.06 -21.78 -18.58
N GLU A 88 -1.76 -21.79 -19.71
CA GLU A 88 -1.87 -22.95 -20.58
C GLU A 88 -1.35 -22.53 -21.95
N GLU A 89 -0.07 -22.78 -22.20
CA GLU A 89 0.49 -22.99 -23.53
C GLU A 89 1.97 -23.40 -23.37
N MET A 90 2.21 -24.69 -23.11
CA MET A 90 3.40 -25.38 -23.62
C MET A 90 3.07 -26.86 -23.87
N GLU A 91 2.98 -27.16 -25.17
CA GLU A 91 3.09 -28.45 -25.89
C GLU A 91 2.03 -29.54 -25.72
N GLU A 92 1.32 -29.77 -26.83
CA GLU A 92 0.43 -30.91 -27.10
C GLU A 92 1.10 -32.26 -26.78
N GLN A 93 0.62 -32.95 -25.75
CA GLN A 93 0.66 -34.42 -25.68
C GLN A 93 -0.72 -34.97 -25.30
N PRO A 94 -1.14 -36.10 -25.89
CA PRO A 94 -2.50 -36.62 -25.76
C PRO A 94 -2.87 -36.93 -24.29
N PRO A 95 -4.16 -36.77 -23.93
CA PRO A 95 -4.60 -36.70 -22.55
C PRO A 95 -4.40 -38.04 -21.83
N GLN A 96 -3.53 -38.04 -20.82
CA GLN A 96 -3.54 -39.07 -19.79
C GLN A 96 -4.53 -38.64 -18.71
N ILE A 97 -5.58 -39.43 -18.49
CA ILE A 97 -6.51 -39.22 -17.38
C ILE A 97 -5.79 -39.65 -16.10
N GLU A 98 -5.13 -38.69 -15.45
CA GLU A 98 -4.65 -38.82 -14.08
C GLU A 98 -5.80 -38.48 -13.12
N PRO A 99 -5.97 -39.22 -12.01
CA PRO A 99 -6.99 -38.87 -11.02
C PRO A 99 -6.66 -37.50 -10.44
N VAL A 100 -7.56 -36.53 -10.65
CA VAL A 100 -7.42 -35.16 -10.16
C VAL A 100 -7.24 -35.21 -8.64
N ALA A 101 -6.00 -34.99 -8.19
CA ALA A 101 -5.68 -34.90 -6.79
C ALA A 101 -6.36 -33.67 -6.18
N ASP A 102 -6.93 -33.89 -5.01
CA ASP A 102 -7.74 -33.05 -4.10
C ASP A 102 -7.07 -31.74 -3.61
N GLY A 103 -6.17 -31.12 -4.39
CA GLY A 103 -5.31 -30.01 -3.95
C GLY A 103 -5.89 -28.60 -4.09
N GLY A 104 -6.88 -28.39 -4.98
CA GLY A 104 -7.46 -27.06 -5.19
C GLY A 104 -8.36 -26.58 -4.04
N LEU A 105 -8.94 -27.51 -3.27
CA LEU A 105 -9.86 -27.22 -2.17
C LEU A 105 -9.11 -26.83 -0.87
N SER A 106 -7.93 -27.39 -0.65
CA SER A 106 -7.05 -27.07 0.48
C SER A 106 -6.45 -25.67 0.38
N ASP A 107 -6.10 -25.20 -0.82
CA ASP A 107 -5.61 -23.84 -1.03
C ASP A 107 -6.69 -22.78 -0.77
N ILE A 108 -7.93 -23.05 -1.21
CA ILE A 108 -9.09 -22.18 -0.93
C ILE A 108 -9.38 -22.17 0.58
N SER A 109 -9.38 -23.34 1.23
CA SER A 109 -9.55 -23.43 2.68
C SER A 109 -8.48 -22.63 3.43
N GLY A 110 -7.22 -22.70 3.02
CA GLY A 110 -6.14 -21.92 3.61
C GLY A 110 -6.30 -20.41 3.43
N LEU A 111 -6.78 -19.96 2.28
CA LEU A 111 -7.08 -18.55 2.04
C LEU A 111 -8.24 -18.06 2.91
N LEU A 112 -9.30 -18.88 3.04
CA LEU A 112 -10.48 -18.54 3.87
C LEU A 112 -10.10 -18.34 5.34
N HIS A 113 -9.27 -19.23 5.91
CA HIS A 113 -8.82 -19.08 7.29
C HIS A 113 -8.04 -17.78 7.51
N ARG A 114 -7.13 -17.41 6.58
CA ARG A 114 -6.40 -16.13 6.68
C ARG A 114 -7.33 -14.92 6.62
N VAL A 115 -8.38 -14.97 5.80
CA VAL A 115 -9.38 -13.90 5.72
C VAL A 115 -10.14 -13.76 7.04
N VAL A 116 -10.53 -14.87 7.66
CA VAL A 116 -11.18 -14.87 8.97
C VAL A 116 -10.26 -14.27 10.04
N ASP A 117 -9.00 -14.72 10.11
CA ASP A 117 -8.02 -14.18 11.07
C ASP A 117 -7.81 -12.67 10.89
N MET A 118 -7.82 -12.19 9.63
CA MET A 118 -7.72 -10.76 9.35
C MET A 118 -8.97 -9.98 9.77
N LEU A 119 -10.17 -10.55 9.60
CA LEU A 119 -11.41 -9.91 10.06
C LEU A 119 -11.43 -9.77 11.58
N ASP A 120 -11.02 -10.81 12.31
CA ASP A 120 -10.93 -10.77 13.77
C ASP A 120 -9.91 -9.70 14.23
N GLN A 121 -8.74 -9.64 13.59
CA GLN A 121 -7.75 -8.59 13.88
C GLN A 121 -8.26 -7.18 13.59
N VAL A 122 -9.02 -6.98 12.50
CA VAL A 122 -9.61 -5.68 12.17
C VAL A 122 -10.66 -5.29 13.20
N ASN A 123 -11.49 -6.24 13.62
CA ASN A 123 -12.53 -5.99 14.61
C ASN A 123 -11.93 -5.62 15.98
N ASP A 124 -10.92 -6.37 16.45
CA ASP A 124 -10.20 -6.06 17.69
C ASP A 124 -9.53 -4.69 17.67
N ARG A 125 -8.92 -4.31 16.54
CA ARG A 125 -8.33 -2.97 16.38
C ARG A 125 -9.40 -1.88 16.41
N SER A 126 -10.55 -2.11 15.79
CA SER A 126 -11.68 -1.17 15.80
C SER A 126 -12.20 -0.93 17.21
N LEU A 127 -12.36 -2.00 18.01
CA LEU A 127 -12.77 -1.89 19.41
C LEU A 127 -11.76 -1.09 20.23
N ARG A 128 -10.46 -1.40 20.11
CA ARG A 128 -9.41 -0.66 20.84
C ARG A 128 -9.38 0.81 20.47
N LEU A 129 -9.52 1.15 19.19
CA LEU A 129 -9.56 2.55 18.75
C LEU A 129 -10.75 3.28 19.36
N THR A 130 -11.93 2.67 19.36
CA THR A 130 -13.14 3.23 19.96
C THR A 130 -12.93 3.52 21.46
N GLU A 131 -12.29 2.58 22.18
CA GLU A 131 -11.96 2.78 23.60
C GLU A 131 -10.94 3.90 23.81
N PHE A 132 -9.91 3.99 22.96
CA PHE A 132 -8.90 5.05 23.03
C PHE A 132 -9.49 6.42 22.73
N GLU A 133 -10.35 6.54 21.71
CA GLU A 133 -11.07 7.78 21.39
C GLU A 133 -11.92 8.24 22.57
N ARG A 134 -12.63 7.30 23.21
CA ARG A 134 -13.41 7.62 24.42
C ARG A 134 -12.51 8.14 25.55
N GLN A 135 -11.39 7.48 25.82
CA GLN A 135 -10.44 7.90 26.86
C GLN A 135 -9.83 9.28 26.56
N LEU A 136 -9.51 9.57 25.30
CA LEU A 136 -9.02 10.88 24.90
C LEU A 136 -10.06 11.96 25.09
N ASN A 137 -11.31 11.72 24.69
CA ASN A 137 -12.41 12.66 24.90
C ASN A 137 -12.65 12.94 26.39
N GLU A 138 -12.61 11.92 27.24
CA GLU A 138 -12.73 12.09 28.70
C GLU A 138 -11.57 12.91 29.27
N ARG A 139 -10.34 12.64 28.81
CA ARG A 139 -9.15 13.38 29.26
C ARG A 139 -9.17 14.83 28.79
N GLU A 140 -9.58 15.08 27.55
CA GLU A 140 -9.73 16.43 27.00
C GLU A 140 -10.80 17.21 27.77
N ALA A 141 -11.97 16.60 28.03
CA ALA A 141 -13.01 17.21 28.83
C ALA A 141 -12.54 17.56 30.25
N ALA A 142 -11.77 16.68 30.89
CA ALA A 142 -11.20 16.93 32.21
C ALA A 142 -10.16 18.06 32.22
N LEU A 143 -9.33 18.15 31.17
CA LEU A 143 -8.38 19.25 30.99
C LEU A 143 -9.12 20.57 30.78
N ASN A 144 -10.11 20.61 29.89
CA ASN A 144 -10.92 21.81 29.65
C ASN A 144 -11.62 22.30 30.92
N ALA A 145 -12.17 21.39 31.73
CA ALA A 145 -12.79 21.75 33.01
C ALA A 145 -11.78 22.36 33.99
N ARG A 146 -10.55 21.84 34.02
CA ARG A 146 -9.48 22.37 34.87
C ARG A 146 -8.98 23.73 34.37
N GLU A 147 -8.86 23.90 33.06
CA GLU A 147 -8.48 25.19 32.47
C GLU A 147 -9.52 26.26 32.81
N LEU A 148 -10.82 25.93 32.73
CA LEU A 148 -11.90 26.84 33.12
C LEU A 148 -11.86 27.21 34.62
N ASP A 149 -11.61 26.25 35.52
CA ASP A 149 -11.48 26.52 36.96
C ASP A 149 -10.26 27.40 37.26
N ILE A 150 -9.14 27.19 36.56
CA ILE A 150 -7.96 28.05 36.69
C ILE A 150 -8.27 29.45 36.18
N GLU A 151 -8.89 29.58 35.01
CA GLU A 151 -9.27 30.87 34.43
C GLU A 151 -10.18 31.66 35.36
N GLN A 152 -11.21 31.01 35.93
CA GLN A 152 -12.11 31.66 36.91
C GLN A 152 -11.36 32.13 38.16
N ARG A 153 -10.41 31.33 38.68
CA ARG A 153 -9.59 31.73 39.82
C ARG A 153 -8.62 32.85 39.47
N GLU A 154 -8.07 32.86 38.27
CA GLU A 154 -7.22 33.94 37.78
C GLU A 154 -8.00 35.25 37.64
N GLU A 155 -9.26 35.19 37.19
CA GLU A 155 -10.17 36.33 37.16
C GLU A 155 -10.47 36.85 38.57
N ASP A 156 -10.85 35.97 39.50
CA ASP A 156 -11.15 36.32 40.90
C ASP A 156 -9.95 36.94 41.61
N LEU A 157 -8.72 36.54 41.24
CA LEU A 157 -7.47 37.08 41.77
C LEU A 157 -6.93 38.29 40.98
N GLY A 158 -7.64 38.75 39.94
CA GLY A 158 -7.22 39.88 39.09
C GLY A 158 -5.93 39.63 38.29
N MET A 159 -5.59 38.37 38.04
CA MET A 159 -4.38 37.91 37.34
C MET A 159 -4.59 37.62 35.85
N ALA A 160 -5.80 37.82 35.33
CA ALA A 160 -6.14 37.64 33.91
C ALA A 160 -5.21 38.47 33.00
N GLY A 161 -4.16 37.82 32.46
CA GLY A 161 -3.19 38.46 31.56
C GLY A 161 -1.71 38.11 31.76
N LYS A 162 -1.31 37.42 32.84
CA LYS A 162 0.09 36.96 33.01
C LYS A 162 0.32 35.57 32.41
N LYS A 163 0.01 35.36 31.13
CA LYS A 163 0.51 34.18 30.40
C LYS A 163 2.01 34.39 30.15
N THR A 164 2.86 33.87 31.03
CA THR A 164 4.30 33.75 30.75
C THR A 164 4.49 32.80 29.57
N VAL A 165 5.09 33.36 28.51
CA VAL A 165 5.54 32.69 27.29
C VAL A 165 6.45 31.51 27.59
#